data_AF-A0A8B6HAE0-F1
#
_entry.id   AF-A0A8B6HAE0-F1
#
_cell.length_a   1.000
_cell.length_b   1.000
_cell.length_c   1.000
_cell.angle_alpha   90.00
_cell.angle_beta   90.00
_cell.angle_gamma   90.00
#
_symmetry.space_group_name_H-M   'P 1'
#
loop_
_entity.id
_entity.type
_entity.pdbx_description
1 polymer ?
#
loop_
_entity_poly.entity_id
_entity_poly.type
_entity_poly.pdbx_seq_one_letter_code
_entity_poly.pdbx_strand_id
1 'polypeptide(L)'
;MEVTALFFSHLNRVNSISSVVRTITEVKHKWQDLQLKSKKKESERNRLQNLTGGGPAPPALTPLELKVISIIPKVACYGIPGGIDTDSESSVQIPDMTNLPTLQLPVSQSKYEHEL
;
A
#
# COMPACT_ATOMS: atom_id res chain seq x y z
N MET A 1 -20.73 8.66 -21.08
CA MET A 1 -20.90 10.13 -21.10
C MET A 1 -21.35 10.71 -19.75
N GLU A 2 -22.01 9.94 -18.88
CA GLU A 2 -22.60 10.47 -17.63
C GLU A 2 -21.58 10.95 -16.57
N VAL A 3 -20.48 10.23 -16.37
CA VAL A 3 -19.51 10.55 -15.30
C VAL A 3 -18.84 11.91 -15.52
N THR A 4 -18.49 12.24 -16.76
CA THR A 4 -17.87 13.53 -17.09
C THR A 4 -18.81 14.71 -16.83
N ALA A 5 -20.11 14.55 -17.12
CA ALA A 5 -21.12 15.58 -16.88
C ALA A 5 -21.29 15.89 -15.38
N LEU A 6 -21.21 14.87 -14.51
CA LEU A 6 -21.24 15.07 -13.07
C LEU A 6 -20.06 15.91 -12.57
N PHE A 7 -18.86 15.69 -13.11
CA PHE A 7 -17.69 16.50 -12.76
C PHE A 7 -17.82 17.95 -13.22
N PHE A 8 -18.43 18.21 -14.37
CA PHE A 8 -18.74 19.58 -14.80
C PHE A 8 -19.75 20.27 -13.87
N SER A 9 -20.78 19.56 -13.42
CA SER A 9 -21.73 20.10 -12.43
C SER A 9 -21.03 20.50 -11.12
N HIS A 10 -20.15 19.63 -10.61
CA HIS A 10 -19.37 19.92 -9.40
C HIS A 10 -18.38 21.07 -9.62
N LEU A 11 -17.72 21.13 -10.79
CA LEU A 11 -16.83 22.23 -11.14
C LEU A 11 -17.54 23.58 -11.07
N ASN A 12 -18.72 23.68 -11.69
CA ASN A 12 -19.50 24.92 -11.69
C ASN A 12 -19.90 25.34 -10.28
N ARG A 13 -20.33 24.39 -9.44
CA ARG A 13 -20.62 24.65 -8.02
C ARG A 13 -19.39 25.16 -7.27
N VAL A 14 -18.25 24.49 -7.42
CA VAL A 14 -16.99 24.90 -6.78
C VAL A 14 -16.58 26.30 -7.23
N ASN A 15 -16.62 26.58 -8.53
CA ASN A 15 -16.25 27.89 -9.07
C ASN A 15 -17.23 29.00 -8.66
N SER A 16 -18.50 28.68 -8.39
CA SER A 16 -19.49 29.67 -7.93
C SER A 16 -19.25 30.20 -6.50
N ILE A 17 -18.54 29.42 -5.67
CA ILE A 17 -18.28 29.78 -4.26
C ILE A 17 -16.80 30.09 -3.99
N SER A 18 -15.93 29.84 -4.97
CA SER A 18 -14.48 29.96 -4.85
C SER A 18 -14.02 31.30 -5.40
N SER A 19 -13.07 31.94 -4.71
CA SER A 19 -12.37 33.12 -5.24
C SER A 19 -11.39 32.79 -6.37
N VAL A 20 -11.09 31.50 -6.57
CA VAL A 20 -10.19 30.99 -7.61
C VAL A 20 -10.99 30.13 -8.60
N VAL A 21 -10.86 30.44 -9.88
CA VAL A 21 -11.41 29.64 -10.98
C VAL A 21 -10.56 28.38 -11.14
N ARG A 22 -11.19 27.21 -11.04
CA ARG A 22 -10.55 25.92 -11.28
C ARG A 22 -10.95 25.34 -12.62
N THR A 23 -10.17 24.39 -13.09
CA THR A 23 -10.43 23.52 -14.23
C THR A 23 -11.00 22.18 -13.78
N ILE A 24 -11.62 21.44 -14.71
CA ILE A 24 -12.14 20.09 -14.45
C ILE A 24 -11.02 19.13 -14.02
N THR A 25 -9.82 19.27 -14.58
CA THR A 25 -8.67 18.42 -14.27
C THR A 25 -8.22 18.61 -12.83
N GLU A 26 -8.14 19.85 -12.35
CA GLU A 26 -7.79 20.14 -10.96
C GLU A 26 -8.82 19.60 -9.98
N VAL A 27 -10.11 19.69 -10.28
CA VAL A 27 -11.17 19.10 -9.44
C VAL A 27 -11.05 17.58 -9.39
N LYS A 28 -10.74 16.93 -10.52
CA LYS A 28 -10.51 15.48 -10.57
C LYS A 28 -9.27 15.07 -9.79
N HIS A 29 -8.14 15.75 -9.97
CA HIS A 29 -6.92 15.51 -9.20
C HIS A 29 -7.16 15.70 -7.72
N LYS A 30 -7.88 16.76 -7.33
CA LYS A 30 -8.18 16.99 -5.92
C LYS A 30 -9.02 15.87 -5.31
N TRP A 31 -9.98 15.33 -6.06
CA TRP A 31 -10.74 14.16 -5.64
C TRP A 31 -9.85 12.92 -5.49
N GLN A 32 -8.95 12.67 -6.45
CA GLN A 32 -7.98 11.57 -6.37
C GLN A 32 -7.06 11.70 -5.15
N ASP A 33 -6.57 12.90 -4.86
CA ASP A 33 -5.74 13.17 -3.67
C ASP A 33 -6.49 12.88 -2.37
N LEU A 34 -7.77 13.29 -2.29
CA LEU A 34 -8.62 13.01 -1.14
C LEU A 34 -8.84 11.51 -0.96
N GLN A 35 -9.08 10.78 -2.06
CA GLN A 35 -9.18 9.32 -2.02
C GLN A 35 -7.87 8.68 -1.54
N LEU A 36 -6.73 9.06 -2.13
CA LEU A 36 -5.43 8.50 -1.79
C LEU A 36 -5.09 8.72 -0.31
N LYS A 37 -5.24 9.95 0.19
CA LYS A 37 -4.99 10.29 1.59
C LYS A 37 -5.88 9.48 2.53
N SER A 38 -7.17 9.40 2.22
CA SER A 38 -8.14 8.68 3.05
C SER A 38 -7.87 7.17 3.04
N LYS A 39 -7.60 6.59 1.86
CA LYS A 39 -7.24 5.17 1.69
C LYS A 39 -5.99 4.80 2.47
N LYS A 40 -4.92 5.60 2.36
CA LYS A 40 -3.66 5.32 3.05
C LYS A 40 -3.85 5.27 4.57
N LYS A 41 -4.60 6.23 5.11
CA LYS A 41 -4.89 6.30 6.54
C LYS A 41 -5.83 5.20 7.01
N GLU A 42 -6.82 4.86 6.19
CA GLU A 42 -7.76 3.77 6.45
C GLU A 42 -7.09 2.40 6.45
N SER A 43 -6.21 2.15 5.47
CA SER A 43 -5.43 0.91 5.38
C SER A 43 -4.53 0.75 6.61
N GLU A 44 -3.83 1.81 7.02
CA GLU A 44 -3.01 1.78 8.24
C GLU A 44 -3.85 1.56 9.50
N ARG A 45 -5.02 2.22 9.61
CA ARG A 45 -5.95 1.99 10.72
C ARG A 45 -6.39 0.53 10.78
N ASN A 46 -6.77 -0.05 9.64
CA ASN A 46 -7.20 -1.44 9.55
C ASN A 46 -6.07 -2.42 9.90
N ARG A 47 -4.85 -2.15 9.41
CA ARG A 47 -3.66 -2.94 9.75
C ARG A 47 -3.40 -2.95 11.25
N LEU A 48 -3.40 -1.78 11.89
CA LEU A 48 -3.17 -1.64 13.33
C LEU A 48 -4.30 -2.23 14.18
N GLN A 49 -5.55 -2.16 13.71
CA GLN A 49 -6.71 -2.77 14.39
C GLN A 49 -6.60 -4.30 14.49
N ASN A 50 -5.93 -4.94 13.54
CA ASN A 50 -5.75 -6.39 13.52
C ASN A 50 -4.53 -6.87 14.33
N LEU A 51 -3.75 -5.98 14.94
CA LEU A 51 -2.61 -6.34 15.79
C LEU A 51 -3.07 -6.53 17.25
N THR A 52 -3.08 -7.77 17.72
CA THR A 52 -3.36 -8.11 19.11
C THR A 52 -2.05 -8.19 19.90
N GLY A 53 -1.66 -7.10 20.58
CA GLY A 53 -0.41 -7.09 21.36
C GLY A 53 -0.02 -5.76 22.02
N GLY A 54 -0.95 -4.83 22.27
CA GLY A 54 -0.63 -3.55 22.90
C GLY A 54 0.09 -2.54 21.99
N GLY A 55 -0.07 -2.68 20.67
CA GLY A 55 0.46 -1.72 19.69
C GLY A 55 -0.16 -0.33 19.82
N PRO A 56 0.43 0.68 19.16
CA PRO A 56 -0.08 2.05 19.21
C PRO A 56 -1.52 2.13 18.71
N ALA A 57 -2.30 3.02 19.33
CA ALA A 57 -3.70 3.23 18.96
C ALA A 57 -3.82 3.58 17.47
N PRO A 58 -4.74 2.95 16.72
CA PRO A 58 -4.95 3.24 15.30
C PRO A 58 -5.26 4.73 15.08
N PRO A 59 -4.77 5.35 13.99
CA PRO A 59 -5.02 6.75 13.70
C PRO A 59 -6.51 7.03 13.48
N ALA A 60 -7.04 8.04 14.18
CA ALA A 60 -8.42 8.47 14.03
C ALA A 60 -8.63 9.18 12.69
N LEU A 61 -9.71 8.83 11.98
CA LEU A 61 -10.09 9.47 10.73
C LEU A 61 -10.90 10.73 11.00
N THR A 62 -10.65 11.75 10.19
CA THR A 62 -11.48 12.95 10.20
C THR A 62 -12.86 12.67 9.61
N PRO A 63 -13.89 13.48 9.91
CA PRO A 63 -15.22 13.30 9.32
C PRO A 63 -15.22 13.30 7.78
N LEU A 64 -14.36 14.11 7.17
CA LEU A 64 -14.18 14.14 5.72
C LEU A 64 -13.59 12.83 5.20
N GLU A 65 -12.53 12.32 5.83
CA GLU A 65 -11.90 11.05 5.45
C GLU A 65 -12.90 9.88 5.56
N LEU A 66 -13.68 9.81 6.64
CA LEU A 66 -14.76 8.82 6.80
C LEU A 66 -15.80 8.90 5.67
N LYS A 67 -16.19 10.13 5.29
CA LYS A 67 -17.14 10.34 4.20
C LYS A 67 -16.55 9.86 2.87
N VAL A 68 -15.29 10.20 2.58
CA VAL A 68 -14.60 9.74 1.36
C VAL A 68 -14.54 8.21 1.31
N ILE A 69 -14.15 7.55 2.41
CA ILE A 69 -14.09 6.08 2.51
C ILE A 69 -15.46 5.44 2.30
N SER A 70 -16.54 6.07 2.76
CA SER A 70 -17.91 5.58 2.56
C SER A 70 -18.38 5.64 1.10
N ILE A 71 -17.79 6.52 0.28
CA ILE A 71 -18.16 6.71 -1.13
C ILE A 71 -17.40 5.74 -2.03
N ILE A 72 -16.15 5.41 -1.69
CA ILE A 72 -15.30 4.55 -2.52
C ILE A 72 -15.55 3.06 -2.25
N PRO A 73 -15.36 2.19 -3.26
CA PRO A 73 -15.49 0.75 -3.05
C PRO A 73 -14.50 0.22 -2.01
N LYS A 74 -14.95 -0.65 -1.10
CA LYS A 74 -14.07 -1.25 -0.06
C LYS A 74 -12.86 -1.97 -0.65
N VAL A 75 -13.02 -2.65 -1.79
CA VAL A 75 -11.91 -3.29 -2.52
C VAL A 75 -10.82 -2.30 -2.90
N ALA A 76 -11.19 -1.05 -3.20
CA ALA A 76 -10.21 -0.01 -3.52
C ALA A 76 -9.44 0.46 -2.26
N CYS A 77 -9.93 0.19 -1.05
CA CYS A 77 -9.29 0.55 0.21
C CYS A 77 -8.34 -0.53 0.74
N TYR A 78 -8.75 -1.80 0.69
CA TYR A 78 -8.05 -2.90 1.38
C TYR A 78 -7.47 -3.96 0.44
N GLY A 79 -7.63 -3.79 -0.88
CA GLY A 79 -7.22 -4.80 -1.85
C GLY A 79 -8.16 -6.01 -1.89
N ILE A 80 -7.77 -7.00 -2.70
CA ILE A 80 -8.45 -8.29 -2.77
C ILE A 80 -7.80 -9.22 -1.73
N PRO A 81 -8.57 -9.96 -0.91
CA PRO A 81 -8.00 -10.94 0.00
C PRO A 81 -7.10 -11.95 -0.73
N GLY A 82 -5.85 -12.09 -0.28
CA GLY A 82 -4.85 -12.95 -0.93
C GLY A 82 -4.19 -12.37 -2.19
N GLY A 83 -4.51 -11.13 -2.56
CA GLY A 83 -3.79 -10.39 -3.60
C GLY A 83 -2.38 -10.01 -3.14
N ILE A 84 -1.43 -10.02 -4.07
CA ILE A 84 -0.06 -9.54 -3.86
C ILE A 84 0.03 -8.14 -4.45
N ASP A 85 0.22 -7.14 -3.60
CA ASP A 85 0.46 -5.76 -4.03
C ASP A 85 1.89 -5.65 -4.60
N THR A 86 2.02 -5.38 -5.90
CA THR A 86 3.31 -5.35 -6.62
C THR A 86 4.12 -4.08 -6.33
N ASP A 87 3.53 -3.06 -5.68
CA ASP A 87 4.15 -1.79 -5.32
C ASP A 87 4.74 -1.75 -3.90
N SER A 88 4.70 -2.88 -3.18
CA SER A 88 5.41 -3.03 -1.92
C SER A 88 6.91 -3.05 -2.18
N GLU A 89 7.59 -1.93 -1.97
CA GLU A 89 9.04 -1.86 -1.86
C GLU A 89 9.46 -2.59 -0.58
N SER A 90 9.27 -3.91 -0.55
CA SER A 90 9.91 -4.77 0.43
C SER A 90 11.40 -4.65 0.14
N SER A 91 12.12 -3.89 0.96
CA SER A 91 13.57 -4.01 1.04
C SER A 91 13.86 -5.49 1.30
N VAL A 92 14.23 -6.22 0.25
CA VAL A 92 14.73 -7.58 0.39
C VAL A 92 16.01 -7.42 1.20
N GLN A 93 15.94 -7.72 2.50
CA GLN A 93 17.14 -7.98 3.27
C GLN A 93 17.72 -9.25 2.68
N ILE A 94 18.61 -9.09 1.70
CA ILE A 94 19.48 -10.18 1.26
C ILE A 94 20.23 -10.61 2.53
N PRO A 95 20.08 -11.86 3.00
CA PRO A 95 20.91 -12.36 4.08
C PRO A 95 22.37 -12.18 3.66
N ASP A 96 23.14 -11.46 4.47
CA ASP A 96 24.57 -11.27 4.27
C ASP A 96 25.26 -12.65 4.26
N MET A 97 25.60 -13.12 3.05
CA MET A 97 26.27 -14.39 2.79
C MET A 97 27.74 -14.41 3.22
N THR A 98 28.27 -13.32 3.80
CA THR A 98 29.71 -13.23 4.15
C THR A 98 30.08 -13.93 5.46
N ASN A 99 29.12 -14.44 6.24
CA ASN A 99 29.38 -15.17 7.49
C ASN A 99 28.92 -16.63 7.47
N LEU A 100 29.22 -17.38 6.40
CA LEU A 100 29.17 -18.84 6.49
C LEU A 100 30.40 -19.36 7.26
N PRO A 101 30.24 -20.06 8.40
CA PRO A 101 31.36 -20.80 8.98
C PRO A 101 31.77 -21.92 8.01
N THR A 102 33.04 -21.92 7.60
CA THR A 102 33.63 -22.98 6.77
C THR A 102 33.39 -24.34 7.41
N LEU A 103 32.48 -25.13 6.85
CA LEU A 103 32.31 -26.54 7.18
C LEU A 103 33.50 -27.31 6.60
N GLN A 104 34.48 -27.61 7.45
CA GLN A 104 35.62 -28.44 7.08
C GLN A 104 35.15 -29.87 6.86
N LEU A 105 35.10 -30.30 5.60
CA LEU A 105 34.74 -31.68 5.24
C LEU A 105 35.85 -32.64 5.74
N PRO A 106 35.49 -33.77 6.38
CA PRO A 106 36.47 -34.78 6.75
C PRO A 106 37.05 -35.45 5.49
N VAL A 107 38.38 -35.54 5.44
CA VAL A 107 39.13 -36.27 4.40
C VAL A 107 38.76 -37.76 4.50
N SER A 108 37.97 -38.25 3.54
CA SER A 108 37.78 -39.69 3.33
C SER A 108 38.99 -40.25 2.57
N GLN A 109 39.83 -41.02 3.27
CA GLN A 109 40.81 -41.90 2.66
C GLN A 109 40.08 -43.11 2.04
N SER A 110 40.15 -43.29 0.72
CA SER A 110 39.81 -44.58 0.09
C SER A 110 41.09 -45.24 -0.42
N LYS A 111 41.47 -46.31 0.28
CA LYS A 111 42.46 -47.30 -0.13
C LYS A 111 41.96 -48.04 -1.37
N TYR A 112 42.80 -48.11 -2.40
CA TYR A 112 42.81 -49.24 -3.33
C TYR A 112 44.26 -49.74 -3.38
N GLU A 113 44.50 -50.87 -2.73
CA GLU A 113 45.73 -51.65 -2.85
C GLU A 113 45.62 -52.55 -4.10
N HIS A 114 46.78 -52.78 -4.75
CA HIS A 114 47.26 -54.00 -5.46
C HIS A 114 46.25 -54.81 -6.29
N GLU A 115 46.45 -55.12 -7.57
CA GLU A 115 47.53 -55.86 -8.26
C GLU A 115 47.00 -56.04 -9.72
N LEU A 116 47.72 -55.99 -10.85
CA LEU A 116 49.02 -56.49 -11.32
C LEU A 116 49.47 -55.63 -12.51
#